data_AF-A0A556MKD2-F1
#
_entry.id   AF-A0A556MKD2-F1
#
_cell.length_a   1.000
_cell.length_b   1.000
_cell.length_c   1.000
_cell.angle_alpha   90.00
_cell.angle_beta   90.00
_cell.angle_gamma   90.00
#
_symmetry.space_group_name_H-M   'P 1'
#
loop_
_entity.id
_entity.type
_entity.pdbx_description
1 polymer ?
#
loop_
_entity_poly.entity_id
_entity_poly.type
_entity_poly.pdbx_seq_one_letter_code
_entity_poly.pdbx_strand_id
1 'polypeptide(L)' 'MKHHQKAEKEDLNYVYYLVGILSGLFTGAIINVSCIWILVGGLFGLLTAAFFVHVLAKSSEDF' A
#
# COMPACT_ATOMS: atom_id res chain seq x y z
N MET A 1 -7.39 -21.29 42.17
CA MET A 1 -6.71 -21.12 40.87
C MET A 1 -7.65 -20.69 39.72
N LYS A 2 -8.85 -20.14 39.96
CA LYS A 2 -9.78 -19.70 38.90
C LYS A 2 -9.88 -18.17 38.69
N HIS A 3 -9.27 -17.37 39.56
CA HIS A 3 -9.30 -15.90 39.48
C HIS A 3 -8.20 -15.28 38.61
N HIS A 4 -7.11 -16.00 38.30
CA HIS A 4 -6.02 -15.48 37.47
C HIS A 4 -6.28 -15.59 35.95
N GLN A 5 -7.19 -16.47 35.50
CA GLN A 5 -7.46 -16.64 34.08
C GLN A 5 -8.34 -15.54 33.46
N LYS A 6 -9.09 -14.80 34.27
CA LYS A 6 -10.00 -13.76 33.75
C LYS A 6 -9.24 -12.51 33.32
N ALA A 7 -8.25 -12.09 34.12
CA ALA A 7 -7.39 -10.95 33.83
C ALA A 7 -6.56 -11.15 32.55
N GLU A 8 -6.01 -12.36 32.35
CA GLU A 8 -5.21 -12.67 31.14
C GLU A 8 -6.05 -12.61 29.85
N LYS A 9 -7.30 -13.08 29.90
CA LYS A 9 -8.20 -13.04 28.73
C LYS A 9 -8.61 -11.61 28.37
N GLU A 10 -8.78 -10.72 29.34
CA GLU A 10 -9.10 -9.31 29.10
C GLU A 10 -7.91 -8.56 28.49
N ASP A 11 -6.69 -8.86 28.94
CA ASP A 11 -5.44 -8.30 28.41
C ASP A 11 -5.21 -8.71 26.94
N LEU A 12 -5.42 -10.00 26.61
CA LEU A 12 -5.29 -10.47 25.23
C LEU A 12 -6.30 -9.83 24.28
N ASN A 13 -7.53 -9.59 24.72
CA ASN A 13 -8.53 -8.87 23.91
C ASN A 13 -8.13 -7.41 23.68
N TYR A 14 -7.57 -6.76 24.71
CA TYR A 14 -7.07 -5.39 24.61
C TYR A 14 -5.89 -5.28 23.64
N VAL A 15 -4.92 -6.20 23.73
CA VAL A 15 -3.79 -6.28 22.80
C VAL A 15 -4.28 -6.54 21.37
N TYR A 16 -5.23 -7.45 21.17
CA TYR A 16 -5.77 -7.74 19.85
C TYR A 16 -6.51 -6.55 19.25
N TYR A 17 -7.25 -5.80 20.06
CA TYR A 17 -7.90 -4.56 19.66
C TYR A 17 -6.88 -3.48 19.26
N LEU A 18 -5.82 -3.31 20.05
CA LEU A 18 -4.75 -2.34 19.76
C LEU A 18 -4.00 -2.69 18.46
N VAL A 19 -3.69 -3.97 18.25
CA VAL A 19 -3.08 -4.46 17.00
C VAL A 19 -4.01 -4.26 15.81
N GLY A 20 -5.32 -4.45 15.98
CA GLY A 20 -6.32 -4.17 14.95
C GLY A 20 -6.33 -2.70 14.54
N ILE A 21 -6.30 -1.77 15.51
CA ILE A 21 -6.25 -0.34 15.22
C ILE A 21 -4.92 0.04 14.55
N LEU A 22 -3.79 -0.44 15.05
CA LEU A 22 -2.48 -0.19 14.45
C LEU A 22 -2.42 -0.69 13.00
N SER A 23 -2.86 -1.91 12.74
CA SER A 23 -2.90 -2.50 11.40
C SER A 23 -3.82 -1.73 10.45
N GLY A 24 -5.00 -1.33 10.92
CA GLY A 24 -5.94 -0.50 10.16
C GLY A 24 -5.39 0.89 9.83
N LEU A 25 -4.67 1.51 10.76
CA LEU A 25 -4.08 2.84 10.59
C LEU A 25 -2.89 2.80 9.63
N PHE A 26 -2.05 1.76 9.71
CA PHE A 26 -0.99 1.50 8.73
C PHE A 26 -1.55 1.25 7.33
N THR A 27 -2.55 0.37 7.21
CA THR A 27 -3.20 0.08 5.93
C THR A 27 -3.86 1.33 5.34
N GLY A 28 -4.56 2.10 6.17
CA GLY A 28 -5.20 3.36 5.75
C GLY A 28 -4.20 4.42 5.29
N ALA A 29 -3.06 4.56 5.98
CA ALA A 29 -1.99 5.47 5.60
C ALA A 29 -1.35 5.08 4.25
N ILE A 30 -1.11 3.78 4.03
CA ILE A 30 -0.57 3.24 2.77
C ILE A 30 -1.55 3.49 1.62
N ILE A 31 -2.85 3.25 1.83
CA ILE A 31 -3.87 3.50 0.81
C ILE A 31 -3.98 4.98 0.49
N ASN A 32 -3.87 5.88 1.47
CA ASN A 32 -3.96 7.32 1.23
C ASN A 32 -2.84 7.81 0.28
N VAL A 33 -1.61 7.32 0.48
CA VAL A 33 -0.48 7.58 -0.42
C VAL A 33 -0.69 6.88 -1.76
N SER A 34 -1.04 5.60 -1.75
CA SER A 34 -1.08 4.74 -2.95
C SER A 34 -2.24 5.04 -3.88
N CYS A 35 -3.41 5.47 -3.39
CA CYS A 35 -4.58 5.68 -4.25
C CYS A 35 -4.34 6.84 -5.23
N ILE A 36 -3.66 7.90 -4.79
CA ILE A 36 -3.26 9.03 -5.64
C ILE A 36 -2.01 8.66 -6.45
N TRP A 37 -1.02 8.02 -5.83
CA TRP A 37 0.21 7.61 -6.52
C TRP A 37 0.05 6.48 -7.54
N ILE A 38 -1.00 5.65 -7.46
CA ILE A 38 -1.29 4.62 -8.46
C ILE A 38 -1.78 5.26 -9.75
N LEU A 39 -2.66 6.27 -9.67
CA LEU A 39 -3.08 7.01 -10.86
C LEU A 39 -1.92 7.83 -11.42
N VAL A 40 -1.16 8.51 -10.56
CA VAL A 40 0.00 9.30 -10.99
C VAL A 40 1.10 8.40 -11.56
N GLY A 41 1.49 7.34 -10.86
CA GLY A 41 2.53 6.40 -11.29
C GLY A 41 2.09 5.56 -12.48
N GLY A 42 0.82 5.18 -12.58
CA GLY A 42 0.25 4.50 -13.73
C GLY A 42 0.22 5.40 -14.97
N LEU A 43 -0.24 6.65 -14.83
CA LEU A 43 -0.25 7.61 -15.95
C LEU A 43 1.18 8.00 -16.36
N PHE A 44 2.07 8.23 -15.40
CA PHE A 44 3.47 8.54 -15.65
C PHE A 44 4.22 7.36 -16.26
N GLY A 45 3.92 6.14 -15.81
CA GLY A 45 4.44 4.90 -16.39
C GLY A 45 3.93 4.66 -17.81
N LEU A 46 2.65 4.91 -18.07
CA LEU A 46 2.06 4.79 -19.41
C LEU A 46 2.62 5.86 -20.36
N LEU A 47 2.77 7.11 -19.91
CA LEU A 47 3.41 8.18 -20.66
C LEU A 47 4.89 7.87 -20.92
N THR A 48 5.62 7.36 -19.93
CA THR A 48 7.02 6.94 -20.08
C THR A 48 7.13 5.80 -21.09
N ALA A 49 6.23 4.81 -21.04
CA ALA A 49 6.21 3.70 -21.99
C ALA A 49 5.89 4.18 -23.42
N ALA A 50 4.91 5.08 -23.58
CA ALA A 50 4.59 5.68 -24.87
C ALA A 50 5.76 6.50 -25.44
N PHE A 51 6.42 7.29 -24.59
CA PHE A 51 7.61 8.04 -24.97
C PHE A 51 8.77 7.12 -25.36
N PHE A 52 8.97 6.04 -24.60
CA PHE A 52 10.00 5.05 -24.88
C PHE A 52 9.77 4.33 -26.22
N VAL A 53 8.52 3.95 -26.52
CA VAL A 53 8.15 3.38 -27.83
C VAL A 53 8.35 4.41 -28.94
N HIS A 54 7.99 5.68 -28.72
CA HIS A 54 8.19 6.74 -29.72
C HIS A 54 9.68 7.02 -29.99
N VAL A 55 10.51 7.05 -28.95
CA VAL A 55 11.98 7.18 -29.08
C VAL A 55 12.60 5.98 -29.80
N LEU A 56 12.16 4.76 -29.46
CA LEU A 56 12.64 3.55 -30.14
C LEU A 56 12.16 3.47 -31.61
N ALA A 57 10.92 3.85 -31.90
CA ALA A 57 10.38 3.87 -33.26
C ALA A 57 11.04 4.94 -34.13
N LYS A 58 11.28 6.12 -33.56
CA LYS A 58 12.04 7.21 -34.21
C LYS A 58 13.45 6.78 -34.61
N SER A 59 14.11 5.93 -33.82
CA SER A 59 15.42 5.38 -34.16
C SER A 59 15.41 4.44 -35.38
N SER A 60 14.26 3.95 -35.82
CA SER A 60 14.14 3.04 -36.98
C SER A 60 13.77 3.74 -38.29
N GLU A 61 13.39 5.02 -38.24
CA GLU A 61 13.07 5.82 -39.43
C GLU A 61 14.28 6.57 -40.00
N ASP A 62 15.41 6.57 -39.28
CA ASP A 62 16.69 7.19 -39.68
C ASP A 62 17.70 6.17 -40.29
N PHE A 63 17.23 5.08 -40.92
CA PHE A 63 18.08 4.14 -41.68
C PHE A 63 17.65 3.98 -43.14
#